data_AF-A0A1T5D0Q0-F1
#
_entry.id   AF-A0A1T5D0Q0-F1
#
_cell.length_a   1.000
_cell.length_b   1.000
_cell.length_c   1.000
_cell.angle_alpha   90.00
_cell.angle_beta   90.00
_cell.angle_gamma   90.00
#
_symmetry.space_group_name_H-M   'P 1'
#
loop_
_entity.id
_entity.type
_entity.pdbx_description
1 polymer ?
#
loop_
_entity_poly.entity_id
_entity_poly.type
_entity_poly.pdbx_seq_one_letter_code
_entity_poly.pdbx_strand_id
1 'polypeptide(L)'
;MLRSAIKKRTYEAIYRFLDKVSPVPYDCGALCGAACCGTSETEFTGDTGDMGIYLLPGEDAVHDRADDWLRWSEHDASEYDFPASWDGKVYFVKCKDAPRCPRDKRPIQCRTFPLEPHFTPEGELVMVRCDWDLPYSCPLIDGEAKLSPDFIKATGTAWKHLIRDPLIRDLVQYDSDKRREAGGEPEVIYRI
;
A
#
# COMPACT_ATOMS: atom_id res chain seq x y z
N MET A 1 -7.69 -9.58 -15.86
CA MET A 1 -7.87 -8.80 -14.62
C MET A 1 -8.29 -9.74 -13.52
N LEU A 2 -7.64 -9.63 -12.36
CA LEU A 2 -7.96 -10.46 -11.19
C LEU A 2 -9.42 -10.32 -10.77
N ARG A 3 -10.07 -11.44 -10.45
CA ARG A 3 -11.48 -11.47 -10.03
C ARG A 3 -11.59 -11.36 -8.52
N SER A 4 -11.61 -10.13 -8.01
CA SER A 4 -11.85 -9.87 -6.59
C SER A 4 -13.30 -10.16 -6.18
N ALA A 5 -13.48 -10.67 -4.96
CA ALA A 5 -14.74 -10.78 -4.26
C ALA A 5 -15.21 -9.45 -3.65
N ILE A 6 -14.32 -8.45 -3.54
CA ILE A 6 -14.64 -7.11 -3.04
C ILE A 6 -15.35 -6.31 -4.12
N LYS A 7 -16.51 -5.78 -3.78
CA LYS A 7 -17.28 -4.89 -4.66
C LYS A 7 -16.73 -3.48 -4.58
N LYS A 8 -16.81 -2.72 -5.68
CA LYS A 8 -16.48 -1.27 -5.75
C LYS A 8 -16.98 -0.48 -4.54
N ARG A 9 -18.27 -0.62 -4.18
CA ARG A 9 -18.89 0.06 -3.02
C ARG A 9 -18.20 -0.21 -1.68
N THR A 10 -17.58 -1.38 -1.52
CA THR A 10 -16.83 -1.75 -0.33
C THR A 10 -15.50 -1.01 -0.30
N TYR A 11 -14.77 -0.96 -1.42
CA TYR A 11 -13.57 -0.12 -1.54
C TYR A 11 -13.89 1.35 -1.28
N GLU A 12 -14.94 1.92 -1.88
CA GLU A 12 -15.35 3.30 -1.63
C GLU A 12 -15.67 3.57 -0.14
N ALA A 13 -16.26 2.60 0.55
CA ALA A 13 -16.51 2.71 1.99
C ALA A 13 -15.21 2.70 2.79
N ILE A 14 -14.24 1.85 2.43
CA ILE A 14 -12.90 1.83 3.04
C ILE A 14 -12.15 3.13 2.77
N TYR A 15 -12.22 3.67 1.55
CA TYR A 15 -11.60 4.95 1.18
C TYR A 15 -12.13 6.08 2.07
N ARG A 16 -13.46 6.23 2.17
CA ARG A 16 -14.09 7.24 3.05
C ARG A 16 -13.77 7.05 4.53
N PHE A 17 -13.53 5.80 4.95
CA PHE A 17 -13.18 5.49 6.33
C PHE A 17 -11.73 5.89 6.63
N LEU A 18 -10.78 5.54 5.75
CA LEU A 18 -9.37 5.86 5.89
C LEU A 18 -9.05 7.34 5.64
N ASP A 19 -9.86 8.06 4.86
CA ASP A 19 -9.70 9.51 4.62
C ASP A 19 -9.80 10.37 5.90
N LYS A 20 -10.36 9.82 6.97
CA LYS A 20 -10.53 10.49 8.27
C LYS A 20 -9.29 10.40 9.16
N VAL A 21 -8.29 9.62 8.77
CA VAL A 21 -7.10 9.35 9.57
C VAL A 21 -5.82 9.58 8.76
N SER A 22 -4.74 9.89 9.47
CA SER A 22 -3.40 10.08 8.90
C SER A 22 -2.37 9.52 9.88
N PRO A 23 -1.24 8.98 9.41
CA PRO A 23 -0.20 8.44 10.30
C PRO A 23 0.30 9.47 11.32
N VAL A 24 0.31 10.75 10.93
CA VAL A 24 0.70 11.89 11.77
C VAL A 24 -0.31 13.04 11.58
N PRO A 25 -0.45 13.99 12.53
CA PRO A 25 -1.45 15.05 12.48
C PRO A 25 -1.16 16.17 11.46
N TYR A 26 -0.15 15.99 10.60
CA TYR A 26 0.28 16.92 9.56
C TYR A 26 0.57 16.16 8.26
N ASP A 27 0.88 16.87 7.17
CA ASP A 27 1.31 16.21 5.93
C ASP A 27 2.71 15.60 6.10
N CYS A 28 2.79 14.28 6.20
CA CYS A 28 4.07 13.57 6.32
C CYS A 28 5.02 13.82 5.14
N GLY A 29 4.48 14.21 3.96
CA GLY A 29 5.29 14.60 2.82
C GLY A 29 6.17 15.82 3.09
N ALA A 30 5.80 16.70 4.03
CA ALA A 30 6.63 17.83 4.43
C ALA A 30 7.96 17.41 5.10
N LEU A 31 8.06 16.17 5.63
CA LEU A 31 9.26 15.68 6.27
C LEU A 31 10.35 15.25 5.28
N CYS A 32 9.95 14.77 4.10
CA CYS A 32 10.86 14.18 3.11
C CYS A 32 10.67 14.74 1.69
N GLY A 33 9.95 15.86 1.53
CA GLY A 33 9.61 16.39 0.22
C GLY A 33 8.72 15.47 -0.61
N ALA A 34 7.87 14.67 0.06
CA ALA A 34 7.01 13.66 -0.54
C ALA A 34 7.76 12.58 -1.34
N ALA A 35 8.93 12.15 -0.89
CA ALA A 35 9.77 11.15 -1.56
C ALA A 35 9.02 9.86 -1.99
N CYS A 36 8.07 9.39 -1.18
CA CYS A 36 7.26 8.21 -1.52
C CYS A 36 6.26 8.42 -2.66
N CYS A 37 5.85 9.68 -2.90
CA CYS A 37 4.91 10.05 -3.94
C CYS A 37 5.59 10.73 -5.12
N GLY A 38 6.80 11.27 -4.94
CA GLY A 38 7.48 12.16 -5.87
C GLY A 38 7.63 11.54 -7.25
N THR A 39 7.25 12.31 -8.27
CA THR A 39 7.59 12.02 -9.66
C THR A 39 9.06 12.36 -9.82
N SER A 40 9.94 11.37 -9.91
CA SER A 40 11.37 11.60 -10.13
C SER A 40 11.61 12.25 -11.51
N GLU A 41 11.50 13.57 -11.58
CA GLU A 41 12.21 14.39 -12.57
C GLU A 41 13.41 15.11 -11.94
N THR A 42 13.57 15.06 -10.63
CA THR A 42 14.82 15.46 -9.98
C THR A 42 15.82 14.34 -10.15
N GLU A 43 16.91 14.64 -10.85
CA GLU A 43 18.14 13.85 -11.05
C GLU A 43 18.70 13.27 -9.73
N PHE A 44 18.06 12.24 -9.19
CA PHE A 44 18.77 11.25 -8.40
C PHE A 44 19.49 10.37 -9.41
N THR A 45 20.80 10.62 -9.50
CA THR A 45 21.75 9.87 -10.31
C THR A 45 21.65 8.38 -10.01
N GLY A 46 20.97 7.64 -10.88
CA GLY A 46 20.91 6.19 -10.79
C GLY A 46 19.65 5.64 -11.43
N ASP A 47 19.83 4.53 -12.13
CA ASP A 47 18.85 3.63 -12.75
C ASP A 47 17.88 3.04 -11.70
N THR A 48 17.22 3.91 -10.93
CA THR A 48 16.37 3.55 -9.79
C THR A 48 14.94 3.38 -10.29
N GLY A 49 14.42 2.18 -10.08
CA GLY A 49 13.19 1.68 -10.68
C GLY A 49 11.98 2.61 -10.52
N ASP A 50 11.06 2.44 -11.46
CA ASP A 50 9.78 3.11 -11.54
C ASP A 50 8.99 3.04 -10.21
N MET A 51 9.03 4.11 -9.42
CA MET A 51 8.24 4.25 -8.19
C MET A 51 6.73 4.30 -8.47
N GLY A 52 5.94 3.52 -7.74
CA GLY A 52 4.49 3.45 -7.89
C GLY A 52 3.86 2.39 -6.98
N ILE A 53 2.58 2.14 -7.20
CA ILE A 53 1.77 1.23 -6.38
C ILE A 53 1.03 0.25 -7.28
N TYR A 54 1.08 -1.04 -6.91
CA TYR A 54 0.17 -2.02 -7.48
C TYR A 54 -1.18 -1.90 -6.79
N LEU A 55 -2.26 -1.74 -7.57
CA LEU A 55 -3.60 -1.75 -6.99
C LEU A 55 -3.93 -3.15 -6.48
N LEU A 56 -4.62 -3.22 -5.34
CA LEU A 56 -5.16 -4.46 -4.82
C LEU A 56 -6.19 -5.04 -5.81
N PRO A 57 -6.38 -6.37 -5.82
CA PRO A 57 -7.41 -7.02 -6.63
C PRO A 57 -8.76 -6.29 -6.55
N GLY A 58 -9.25 -5.79 -7.69
CA GLY A 58 -10.54 -5.09 -7.82
C GLY A 58 -10.58 -3.64 -7.33
N GLU A 59 -9.49 -3.09 -6.80
CA GLU A 59 -9.40 -1.69 -6.36
C GLU A 59 -9.47 -0.72 -7.55
N ASP A 60 -8.99 -1.13 -8.72
CA ASP A 60 -9.04 -0.34 -9.95
C ASP A 60 -10.46 0.14 -10.30
N ALA A 61 -11.50 -0.57 -9.86
CA ALA A 61 -12.90 -0.20 -10.07
C ALA A 61 -13.29 1.13 -9.40
N VAL A 62 -12.57 1.61 -8.37
CA VAL A 62 -12.84 2.91 -7.75
C VAL A 62 -12.14 4.09 -8.42
N HIS A 63 -11.23 3.83 -9.34
CA HIS A 63 -10.52 4.87 -10.07
C HIS A 63 -11.11 5.04 -11.47
N ASP A 64 -11.28 6.29 -11.91
CA ASP A 64 -11.65 6.58 -13.28
C ASP A 64 -10.41 6.49 -14.18
N ARG A 65 -10.48 5.74 -15.28
CA ARG A 65 -9.37 5.66 -16.25
C ARG A 65 -9.22 6.96 -17.04
N ALA A 66 -10.24 7.81 -17.05
CA ALA A 66 -10.20 9.15 -17.65
C ALA A 66 -9.61 10.21 -16.72
N ASP A 67 -9.42 9.91 -15.42
CA ASP A 67 -8.74 10.80 -14.50
C ASP A 67 -7.28 11.04 -14.95
N ASP A 68 -6.85 12.29 -14.97
CA ASP A 68 -5.55 12.68 -15.49
C ASP A 68 -4.40 12.62 -14.46
N TRP A 69 -4.68 12.33 -13.19
CA TRP A 69 -3.69 12.35 -12.11
C TRP A 69 -2.89 11.06 -11.93
N LEU A 70 -3.32 9.93 -12.52
CA LEU A 70 -2.61 8.65 -12.49
C LEU A 70 -2.08 8.24 -13.86
N ARG A 71 -0.83 7.80 -13.92
CA ARG A 71 -0.28 7.01 -15.03
C ARG A 71 -0.46 5.54 -14.71
N TRP A 72 -1.01 4.79 -15.65
CA TRP A 72 -1.32 3.37 -15.49
C TRP A 72 -0.40 2.51 -16.34
N SER A 73 0.05 1.40 -15.77
CA SER A 73 0.67 0.28 -16.47
C SER A 73 -0.11 -0.99 -16.16
N GLU A 74 -0.23 -1.88 -17.15
CA GLU A 74 -0.85 -3.19 -16.98
C GLU A 74 0.25 -4.26 -17.08
N HIS A 75 0.38 -5.09 -16.06
CA HIS A 75 1.35 -6.18 -16.01
C HIS A 75 0.62 -7.52 -15.89
N ASP A 76 1.25 -8.59 -16.35
CA ASP A 76 0.77 -9.94 -16.09
C ASP A 76 1.27 -10.44 -14.73
N ALA A 77 0.39 -10.91 -13.86
CA ALA A 77 0.81 -11.41 -12.55
C ALA A 77 1.83 -12.54 -12.67
N SER A 78 1.77 -13.37 -13.72
CA SER A 78 2.69 -14.49 -13.92
C SER A 78 4.12 -14.07 -14.29
N GLU A 79 4.33 -12.83 -14.71
CA GLU A 79 5.63 -12.29 -15.12
C GLU A 79 6.35 -11.54 -13.98
N TYR A 80 5.67 -11.37 -12.85
CA TYR A 80 6.13 -10.58 -11.71
C TYR A 80 5.99 -11.35 -10.41
N ASP A 81 6.44 -10.72 -9.33
CA ASP A 81 6.65 -11.34 -8.03
C ASP A 81 5.36 -11.31 -7.18
N PHE A 82 4.35 -12.06 -7.62
CA PHE A 82 3.01 -12.16 -7.02
C PHE A 82 2.68 -13.58 -6.56
N PRO A 83 1.65 -13.75 -5.70
CA PRO A 83 1.19 -15.08 -5.31
C PRO A 83 0.77 -15.93 -6.52
N ALA A 84 1.06 -17.23 -6.49
CA ALA A 84 0.70 -18.15 -7.57
C ALA A 84 -0.82 -18.26 -7.83
N SER A 85 -1.66 -17.84 -6.88
CA SER A 85 -3.12 -17.77 -7.05
C SER A 85 -3.58 -16.58 -7.91
N TRP A 86 -2.70 -15.62 -8.19
CA TRP A 86 -3.00 -14.48 -9.05
C TRP A 86 -2.81 -14.88 -10.52
N ASP A 87 -3.93 -15.09 -11.22
CA ASP A 87 -3.97 -15.37 -12.65
C ASP A 87 -4.59 -14.19 -13.42
N GLY A 88 -3.75 -13.49 -14.19
CA GLY A 88 -4.11 -12.42 -15.10
C GLY A 88 -3.57 -11.04 -14.71
N LYS A 89 -4.20 -10.01 -15.28
CA LYS A 89 -3.69 -8.64 -15.23
C LYS A 89 -3.79 -7.97 -13.86
N VAL A 90 -2.69 -7.32 -13.47
CA VAL A 90 -2.56 -6.39 -12.34
C VAL A 90 -2.30 -4.98 -12.85
N TYR A 91 -2.68 -3.98 -12.06
CA TYR A 91 -2.51 -2.58 -12.42
C TYR A 91 -1.50 -1.89 -11.54
N PHE A 92 -0.49 -1.30 -12.17
CA PHE A 92 0.50 -0.47 -11.51
C PHE A 92 0.18 0.99 -11.80
N VAL A 93 0.14 1.83 -10.77
CA VAL A 93 -0.21 3.25 -10.89
C VAL A 93 0.87 4.15 -10.31
N LYS A 94 1.08 5.28 -10.97
CA LYS A 94 1.98 6.34 -10.54
C LYS A 94 1.23 7.66 -10.50
N CYS A 95 1.49 8.47 -9.48
CA CYS A 95 1.03 9.86 -9.50
C CYS A 95 1.74 10.63 -10.62
N LYS A 96 1.03 11.49 -11.35
CA LYS A 96 1.65 12.32 -12.41
C LYS A 96 2.20 13.66 -11.93
N ASP A 97 1.68 14.19 -10.83
CA ASP A 97 1.96 15.56 -10.39
C ASP A 97 2.15 15.62 -8.87
N ALA A 98 2.70 14.57 -8.28
CA ALA A 98 2.95 14.54 -6.84
C ALA A 98 3.92 15.67 -6.42
N PRO A 99 3.71 16.32 -5.26
CA PRO A 99 2.74 15.97 -4.21
C PRO A 99 1.30 16.47 -4.44
N ARG A 100 1.02 17.15 -5.57
CA ARG A 100 -0.31 17.68 -5.92
C ARG A 100 -1.16 16.59 -6.57
N CYS A 101 -1.65 15.66 -5.75
CA CYS A 101 -2.60 14.63 -6.16
C CYS A 101 -3.86 14.64 -5.27
N PRO A 102 -5.02 14.18 -5.78
CA PRO A 102 -6.24 14.04 -4.98
C PRO A 102 -6.03 12.98 -3.88
N ARG A 103 -5.72 13.43 -2.66
CA ARG A 103 -5.34 12.53 -1.55
C ARG A 103 -6.48 11.58 -1.16
N ASP A 104 -7.71 12.07 -1.25
CA ASP A 104 -8.96 11.36 -1.03
C ASP A 104 -9.25 10.28 -2.09
N LYS A 105 -8.48 10.25 -3.19
CA LYS A 105 -8.52 9.21 -4.23
C LYS A 105 -7.30 8.29 -4.25
N ARG A 106 -6.32 8.45 -3.35
CA ARG A 106 -5.11 7.60 -3.32
C ARG A 106 -5.45 6.10 -3.14
N PRO A 107 -4.65 5.18 -3.71
CA PRO A 107 -4.79 3.75 -3.43
C PRO A 107 -4.65 3.41 -1.94
N ILE A 108 -5.21 2.29 -1.52
CA ILE A 108 -5.20 1.75 -0.15
C ILE A 108 -3.79 1.68 0.40
N GLN A 109 -2.83 1.15 -0.35
CA GLN A 109 -1.46 1.02 0.13
C GLN A 109 -0.81 2.38 0.43
N CYS A 110 -1.10 3.43 -0.37
CA CYS A 110 -0.69 4.80 -0.04
C CYS A 110 -1.37 5.35 1.22
N ARG A 111 -2.59 4.92 1.53
CA ARG A 111 -3.36 5.38 2.69
C ARG A 111 -2.94 4.70 3.98
N THR A 112 -2.50 3.44 3.91
CA THR A 112 -2.14 2.66 5.10
C THR A 112 -0.67 2.75 5.43
N PHE A 113 0.17 3.20 4.50
CA PHE A 113 1.60 3.45 4.74
C PHE A 113 1.81 4.42 5.92
N PRO A 114 2.75 4.15 6.84
CA PRO A 114 3.81 3.12 6.79
C PRO A 114 3.42 1.76 7.40
N LEU A 115 2.13 1.47 7.58
CA LEU A 115 1.67 0.19 8.12
C LEU A 115 1.32 -0.79 7.02
N GLU A 116 1.74 -2.04 7.22
CA GLU A 116 1.50 -3.17 6.34
C GLU A 116 0.82 -4.31 7.10
N PRO A 117 -0.13 -5.03 6.47
CA PRO A 117 -0.70 -6.23 7.05
C PRO A 117 0.35 -7.35 7.06
N HIS A 118 0.32 -8.19 8.08
CA HIS A 118 1.20 -9.36 8.18
C HIS A 118 0.49 -10.50 8.90
N PHE A 119 0.72 -11.74 8.46
CA PHE A 119 0.31 -12.93 9.19
C PHE A 119 1.47 -13.45 10.04
N THR A 120 1.23 -13.60 11.35
CA THR A 120 2.18 -14.27 12.25
C THR A 120 2.31 -15.76 11.90
N PRO A 121 3.32 -16.49 12.42
CA PRO A 121 3.41 -17.94 12.24
C PRO A 121 2.17 -18.71 12.70
N GLU A 122 1.42 -18.17 13.67
CA GLU A 122 0.16 -18.72 14.16
C GLU A 122 -1.05 -18.38 13.26
N GLY A 123 -0.85 -17.60 12.20
CA GLY A 123 -1.89 -17.17 11.26
C GLY A 123 -2.72 -15.98 11.73
N GLU A 124 -2.27 -15.25 12.75
CA GLU A 124 -2.95 -14.04 13.23
C GLU A 124 -2.65 -12.85 12.32
N LEU A 125 -3.68 -12.07 11.94
CA LEU A 125 -3.47 -10.82 11.23
C LEU A 125 -3.01 -9.74 12.22
N VAL A 126 -1.85 -9.15 11.94
CA VAL A 126 -1.28 -8.02 12.67
C VAL A 126 -0.95 -6.89 11.70
N MET A 127 -0.82 -5.67 12.22
CA MET A 127 -0.22 -4.55 11.50
C MET A 127 1.22 -4.39 11.94
N VAL A 128 2.12 -4.36 10.97
CA VAL A 128 3.55 -4.11 11.18
C VAL A 128 3.96 -2.78 10.57
N ARG A 129 5.07 -2.22 11.03
CA ARG A 129 5.72 -1.12 10.32
C ARG A 129 6.44 -1.69 9.09
N CYS A 130 6.33 -1.00 7.96
CA CYS A 130 7.09 -1.30 6.76
C CYS A 130 8.59 -1.33 7.09
N ASP A 131 9.23 -2.43 6.71
CA ASP A 131 10.64 -2.77 6.98
C ASP A 131 11.38 -3.15 5.68
N TRP A 132 10.74 -2.93 4.52
CA TRP A 132 11.35 -3.16 3.22
C TRP A 132 12.41 -2.10 2.90
N ASP A 133 13.41 -2.50 2.11
CA ASP A 133 14.37 -1.56 1.54
C ASP A 133 13.67 -0.72 0.47
N LEU A 134 13.42 0.54 0.79
CA LEU A 134 12.75 1.49 -0.08
C LEU A 134 13.81 2.31 -0.83
N PRO A 135 13.56 2.74 -2.08
CA PRO A 135 14.51 3.58 -2.81
C PRO A 135 14.60 5.02 -2.26
N TYR A 136 14.03 5.27 -1.08
CA TYR A 136 14.04 6.54 -0.35
C TYR A 136 14.00 6.27 1.17
N SER A 137 14.56 7.20 1.95
CA SER A 137 14.39 7.19 3.40
C SER A 137 13.03 7.78 3.79
N CYS A 138 12.33 7.10 4.69
CA CYS A 138 11.05 7.57 5.21
C CYS A 138 11.18 7.90 6.70
N PRO A 139 11.02 9.18 7.10
CA PRO A 139 11.05 9.57 8.50
C PRO A 139 9.99 8.89 9.38
N LEU A 140 8.92 8.35 8.80
CA LEU A 140 7.91 7.58 9.54
C LEU A 140 8.31 6.12 9.79
N ILE A 141 9.32 5.61 9.07
CA ILE A 141 9.91 4.30 9.30
C ILE A 141 11.15 4.45 10.15
N ASP A 142 12.09 5.29 9.71
CA ASP A 142 13.43 5.42 10.29
C ASP A 142 13.46 6.19 11.61
N GLY A 143 12.52 7.12 11.81
CA GLY A 143 12.60 8.16 12.85
C GLY A 143 11.86 7.84 14.16
N GLU A 144 11.54 6.57 14.45
CA GLU A 144 10.68 6.16 15.59
C GLU A 144 9.39 7.01 15.71
N ALA A 145 8.86 7.49 14.58
CA ALA A 145 7.72 8.39 14.60
C ALA A 145 6.53 7.70 15.26
N LYS A 146 6.00 8.33 16.32
CA LYS A 146 4.80 7.85 17.01
C LYS A 146 3.59 8.05 16.12
N LEU A 147 3.11 6.95 15.54
CA LEU A 147 1.93 6.95 14.69
C LEU A 147 0.66 7.24 15.49
N SER A 148 -0.31 7.89 14.86
CA SER A 148 -1.62 8.15 15.43
C SER A 148 -2.33 6.83 15.83
N PRO A 149 -2.81 6.70 17.08
CA PRO A 149 -3.57 5.53 17.51
C PRO A 149 -4.84 5.29 16.69
N ASP A 150 -5.51 6.35 16.25
CA ASP A 150 -6.72 6.26 15.42
C ASP A 150 -6.39 5.73 14.02
N PHE A 151 -5.25 6.17 13.46
CA PHE A 151 -4.72 5.64 12.21
C PHE A 151 -4.41 4.15 12.30
N ILE A 152 -3.69 3.74 13.35
CA ILE A 152 -3.35 2.32 13.59
C ILE A 152 -4.61 1.45 13.62
N LYS A 153 -5.61 1.84 14.41
CA LYS A 153 -6.86 1.08 14.56
C LYS A 153 -7.69 1.06 13.27
N ALA A 154 -7.79 2.20 12.58
CA ALA A 154 -8.52 2.30 11.32
C ALA A 154 -7.87 1.44 10.24
N THR A 155 -6.55 1.49 10.11
CA THR A 155 -5.81 0.65 9.17
C THR A 155 -6.01 -0.83 9.47
N GLY A 156 -5.88 -1.28 10.72
CA GLY A 156 -6.17 -2.67 11.09
C GLY A 156 -7.60 -3.09 10.78
N THR A 157 -8.58 -2.20 11.02
CA THR A 157 -9.99 -2.44 10.67
C THR A 157 -10.19 -2.59 9.17
N ALA A 158 -9.58 -1.72 8.36
CA ALA A 158 -9.65 -1.80 6.90
C ALA A 158 -9.06 -3.13 6.40
N TRP A 159 -7.87 -3.51 6.86
CA TRP A 159 -7.22 -4.76 6.46
C TRP A 159 -8.00 -6.00 6.88
N LYS A 160 -8.63 -6.01 8.06
CA LYS A 160 -9.55 -7.09 8.49
C LYS A 160 -10.71 -7.32 7.50
N HIS A 161 -11.15 -6.27 6.80
CA HIS A 161 -12.16 -6.39 5.75
C HIS A 161 -11.56 -6.79 4.40
N LEU A 162 -10.40 -6.25 4.03
CA LEU A 162 -9.72 -6.52 2.76
C LEU A 162 -9.30 -7.99 2.65
N ILE A 163 -8.71 -8.59 3.70
CA ILE A 163 -8.26 -10.00 3.69
C ILE A 163 -9.38 -11.04 3.65
N ARG A 164 -10.65 -10.60 3.60
CA ARG A 164 -11.78 -11.51 3.31
C ARG A 164 -11.82 -11.90 1.84
N ASP A 165 -11.17 -11.12 0.99
CA ASP A 165 -10.87 -11.53 -0.37
C ASP A 165 -9.73 -12.55 -0.37
N PRO A 166 -9.89 -13.72 -1.00
CA PRO A 166 -8.86 -14.74 -1.03
C PRO A 166 -7.57 -14.26 -1.74
N LEU A 167 -7.66 -13.45 -2.80
CA LEU A 167 -6.48 -12.97 -3.52
C LEU A 167 -5.68 -11.97 -2.68
N ILE A 168 -6.36 -11.10 -1.92
CA ILE A 168 -5.69 -10.18 -0.99
C ILE A 168 -5.12 -10.94 0.19
N ARG A 169 -5.84 -11.93 0.73
CA ARG A 169 -5.33 -12.79 1.80
C ARG A 169 -4.04 -13.48 1.37
N ASP A 170 -4.03 -14.04 0.16
CA ASP A 170 -2.88 -14.72 -0.41
C ASP A 170 -1.70 -13.76 -0.61
N LEU A 171 -1.94 -12.52 -1.04
CA LEU A 171 -0.91 -11.48 -1.11
C LEU A 171 -0.30 -11.21 0.26
N VAL A 172 -1.12 -10.99 1.30
CA VAL A 172 -0.61 -10.74 2.65
C VAL A 172 0.18 -11.93 3.17
N GLN A 173 -0.27 -13.17 2.90
CA GLN A 173 0.45 -14.37 3.28
C GLN A 173 1.79 -14.47 2.56
N TYR A 174 1.80 -14.25 1.25
CA TYR A 174 3.00 -14.27 0.41
C TYR A 174 4.04 -13.25 0.86
N ASP A 175 3.65 -12.01 1.09
CA ASP A 175 4.55 -10.96 1.60
C ASP A 175 5.05 -11.28 3.02
N SER A 176 4.22 -11.93 3.83
CA SER A 176 4.60 -12.39 5.17
C SER A 176 5.63 -13.51 5.14
N ASP A 177 5.49 -14.46 4.22
CA ASP A 177 6.44 -15.55 4.01
C ASP A 177 7.77 -15.01 3.50
N LYS A 178 7.75 -14.11 2.52
CA LYS A 178 8.95 -13.45 2.01
C LYS A 178 9.74 -12.70 3.07
N ARG A 179 9.04 -11.95 3.92
CA ARG A 179 9.67 -11.25 5.03
C ARG A 179 10.41 -12.22 5.95
N ARG A 180 9.81 -13.38 6.27
CA ARG A 180 10.45 -14.44 7.07
C ARG A 180 11.63 -15.09 6.35
N GLU A 181 11.50 -15.38 5.07
CA GLU A 181 12.57 -15.97 4.25
C GLU A 181 13.79 -15.05 4.16
N ALA A 182 13.56 -13.73 4.14
CA ALA A 182 14.60 -12.71 4.23
C ALA A 182 15.20 -12.55 5.64
N GLY A 183 14.70 -13.28 6.64
CA GLY A 183 15.13 -13.17 8.03
C GLY A 183 14.60 -11.92 8.75
N GLY A 184 13.58 -11.26 8.21
CA GLY A 184 12.96 -10.07 8.79
C GLY A 184 12.11 -10.40 10.02
N GLU A 185 12.29 -9.62 11.08
CA GLU A 185 11.47 -9.65 12.30
C GLU A 185 10.71 -8.31 12.41
N PRO A 186 9.53 -8.18 11.79
CA PRO A 186 8.87 -6.90 11.69
C PRO A 186 8.38 -6.40 13.06
N GLU A 187 8.49 -5.08 13.28
CA GLU A 187 7.91 -4.44 14.47
C GLU A 187 6.38 -4.54 14.41
N VAL A 188 5.79 -5.34 15.31
CA VAL A 188 4.33 -5.46 15.44
C VAL A 188 3.78 -4.21 16.14
N ILE A 189 3.04 -3.39 15.39
CA ILE A 189 2.44 -2.16 15.88
C ILE A 189 1.05 -2.42 16.49
N TYR A 190 0.29 -3.37 15.94
CA TYR A 190 -1.09 -3.62 16.36
C TYR A 190 -1.56 -5.05 16.08
N ARG A 191 -2.31 -5.62 17.02
CA ARG A 191 -3.01 -6.91 16.87
C ARG A 191 -4.52 -6.67 16.73
N ILE A 192 -5.17 -7.36 15.80
CA ILE A 192 -6.53 -7.10 15.29
C ILE A 192 -7.61 -7.98 15.94
#